data_AF-A0A542E3W3-F1
#
_entry.id   AF-A0A542E3W3-F1
#
_cell.length_a   1.000
_cell.length_b   1.000
_cell.length_c   1.000
_cell.angle_alpha   90.00
_cell.angle_beta   90.00
_cell.angle_gamma   90.00
#
_symmetry.space_group_name_H-M   'P 1'
#
loop_
_entity.id
_entity.type
_entity.pdbx_description
1 polymer ?
#
loop_
_entity_poly.entity_id
_entity_poly.type
_entity_poly.pdbx_seq_one_letter_code
_entity_poly.pdbx_strand_id
1 'polypeptide(L)'
;MSLLPGCFCCDQEAAEDLPVRERVHVGDGWRVAHAFDTSLPGWLVVLPRRHVTAMAELTDDEGAELGVLLVRLGRALSRVTGCTKTYVMQFAEAPGFGHVHLHVVPRMADQPEDRRGPAVFGYLGVPEGERVPEDARDRLAGELAAALTA
;
A
#
# COMPACT_ATOMS: atom_id res chain seq x y z
N MET A 1 10.98 -7.58 -16.62
CA MET A 1 10.06 -7.71 -15.48
C MET A 1 9.42 -9.09 -15.55
N SER A 2 9.67 -9.98 -14.59
CA SER A 2 9.07 -11.32 -14.57
C SER A 2 7.74 -11.27 -13.82
N LEU A 3 6.61 -11.46 -14.51
CA LEU A 3 5.27 -11.53 -13.92
C LEU A 3 4.79 -12.99 -13.91
N LEU A 4 3.96 -13.35 -12.93
CA LEU A 4 3.33 -14.66 -12.83
C LEU A 4 1.82 -14.52 -13.07
N PRO A 5 1.27 -15.06 -14.17
CA PRO A 5 -0.17 -15.03 -14.42
C PRO A 5 -0.97 -15.71 -13.30
N GLY A 6 -2.08 -15.10 -12.87
CA GLY A 6 -2.93 -15.59 -11.79
C GLY A 6 -2.46 -15.19 -10.40
N CYS A 7 -1.33 -14.49 -10.28
CA CYS A 7 -0.99 -13.76 -9.07
C CYS A 7 -1.66 -12.38 -9.11
N PHE A 8 -2.54 -12.09 -8.15
CA PHE A 8 -3.30 -10.83 -8.11
C PHE A 8 -2.43 -9.59 -8.34
N CYS A 9 -1.30 -9.48 -7.63
CA CYS A 9 -0.40 -8.32 -7.74
C CYS A 9 0.26 -8.21 -9.13
N CYS A 10 0.60 -9.35 -9.74
CA CYS A 10 1.16 -9.38 -11.09
C CYS A 10 0.11 -9.07 -12.17
N ASP A 11 -1.11 -9.57 -11.99
CA ASP A 11 -2.21 -9.30 -12.90
C ASP A 11 -2.59 -7.81 -12.88
N GLN A 12 -2.58 -7.17 -11.70
CA GLN A 12 -2.72 -5.72 -11.59
C GLN A 12 -1.56 -4.99 -12.30
N GLU A 13 -0.31 -5.41 -12.07
CA GLU A 13 0.84 -4.77 -12.72
C GLU A 13 0.83 -4.91 -14.26
N ALA A 14 0.27 -5.99 -14.79
CA ALA A 14 0.11 -6.19 -16.23
C ALA A 14 -1.03 -5.37 -16.86
N ALA A 15 -1.94 -4.81 -16.05
CA ALA A 15 -3.10 -4.10 -16.56
C ALA A 15 -2.73 -2.70 -17.09
N GLU A 16 -3.25 -2.37 -18.29
CA GLU A 16 -2.93 -1.11 -18.98
C GLU A 16 -3.62 0.10 -18.31
N ASP A 17 -4.91 -0.02 -17.99
CA ASP A 17 -5.74 1.07 -17.46
C ASP A 17 -6.21 0.79 -16.03
N LEU A 18 -5.27 0.85 -15.10
CA LEU A 18 -5.59 0.82 -13.67
C LEU A 18 -6.11 2.18 -13.18
N PRO A 19 -7.12 2.20 -12.29
CA PRO A 19 -7.58 3.44 -11.67
C PRO A 19 -6.49 4.07 -10.80
N VAL A 20 -6.62 5.36 -10.51
CA VAL A 20 -5.60 6.12 -9.74
C VAL A 20 -5.35 5.53 -8.35
N ARG A 21 -6.36 4.95 -7.69
CA ARG A 21 -6.19 4.22 -6.42
C ARG A 21 -5.24 3.03 -6.48
N GLU A 22 -5.01 2.47 -7.66
CA GLU A 22 -4.06 1.38 -7.87
C GLU A 22 -2.66 1.89 -8.31
N ARG A 23 -2.50 3.20 -8.51
CA ARG A 23 -1.26 3.83 -9.00
C ARG A 23 -0.94 5.14 -8.26
N VAL A 24 -1.02 5.11 -6.92
CA VAL A 24 -0.62 6.25 -6.06
C VAL A 24 0.82 6.68 -6.37
N HIS A 25 1.69 5.70 -6.65
CA HIS A 25 3.04 5.91 -7.15
C HIS A 25 3.45 4.74 -8.04
N VAL A 26 4.23 5.02 -9.08
CA VAL A 26 4.88 4.01 -9.92
C VAL A 26 6.33 4.46 -10.12
N GLY A 27 7.25 3.73 -9.50
CA GLY A 27 8.70 3.88 -9.67
C GLY A 27 9.28 2.80 -10.56
N ASP A 28 10.60 2.62 -10.47
CA ASP A 28 11.32 1.65 -11.29
C ASP A 28 11.07 0.22 -10.79
N GLY A 29 11.24 0.00 -9.48
CA GLY A 29 11.04 -1.29 -8.82
C GLY A 29 9.71 -1.44 -8.10
N TRP A 30 9.02 -0.34 -7.77
CA TRP A 30 7.86 -0.36 -6.88
C TRP A 30 6.61 0.34 -7.42
N ARG A 31 5.44 -0.23 -7.14
CA ARG A 31 4.13 0.40 -7.29
C ARG A 31 3.48 0.57 -5.92
N VAL A 32 2.71 1.64 -5.74
CA VAL A 32 1.93 1.88 -4.53
C VAL A 32 0.46 1.99 -4.89
N ALA A 33 -0.38 1.27 -4.16
CA ALA A 33 -1.83 1.31 -4.27
C ALA A 33 -2.49 1.55 -2.91
N HIS A 34 -3.73 2.01 -2.91
CA HIS A 34 -4.58 2.05 -1.72
C HIS A 34 -5.24 0.68 -1.53
N ALA A 35 -5.17 0.10 -0.33
CA ALA A 35 -5.82 -1.18 -0.01
C ALA A 35 -7.34 -1.11 -0.28
N PHE A 36 -7.90 -2.16 -0.87
CA PHE A 36 -9.29 -2.14 -1.37
C PHE A 36 -10.33 -2.64 -0.36
N ASP A 37 -9.93 -3.45 0.61
CA ASP A 37 -10.78 -4.12 1.58
C ASP A 37 -10.63 -3.56 3.00
N THR A 38 -10.24 -2.28 3.11
CA THR A 38 -10.03 -1.60 4.38
C THR A 38 -11.14 -0.60 4.71
N SER A 39 -11.44 -0.41 5.98
CA SER A 39 -12.24 0.71 6.52
C SER A 39 -11.39 1.91 6.94
N LEU A 40 -10.06 1.87 6.79
CA LEU A 40 -9.16 2.95 7.19
C LEU A 40 -8.65 3.75 5.97
N PRO A 41 -9.05 5.03 5.81
CA PRO A 41 -8.53 5.90 4.77
C PRO A 41 -7.01 6.06 4.82
N GLY A 42 -6.37 5.97 3.66
CA GLY A 42 -4.91 6.13 3.52
C GLY A 42 -4.12 4.86 3.83
N TRP A 43 -4.76 3.70 4.02
CA TRP A 43 -4.04 2.43 4.07
C TRP A 43 -3.44 2.11 2.70
N LEU A 44 -2.11 2.13 2.59
CA LEU A 44 -1.39 1.83 1.37
C LEU A 44 -0.78 0.43 1.39
N VAL A 45 -0.64 -0.15 0.20
CA VAL A 45 0.16 -1.34 -0.07
C VAL A 45 1.24 -0.99 -1.09
N VAL A 46 2.48 -1.39 -0.80
CA VAL A 46 3.67 -1.17 -1.62
C VAL A 46 4.10 -2.50 -2.19
N LEU A 47 4.15 -2.60 -3.52
CA LEU A 47 4.29 -3.85 -4.26
C LEU A 47 5.51 -3.77 -5.18
N PRO A 48 6.38 -4.80 -5.23
CA PRO A 48 7.39 -4.85 -6.27
C PRO A 48 6.71 -5.06 -7.63
N ARG A 49 7.29 -4.47 -8.66
CA ARG A 49 6.72 -4.54 -10.02
C ARG A 49 7.02 -5.85 -10.73
N ARG A 50 7.98 -6.63 -10.23
CA ARG A 50 8.18 -8.04 -10.66
C ARG A 50 7.65 -8.99 -9.59
N HIS A 51 7.35 -10.21 -10.00
CA HIS A 51 6.96 -11.28 -9.09
C HIS A 51 8.10 -11.62 -8.13
N VAL A 52 7.84 -11.43 -6.83
CA VAL A 52 8.73 -11.78 -5.72
C VAL A 52 7.90 -12.31 -4.57
N THR A 53 8.39 -13.35 -3.88
CA THR A 53 7.67 -13.97 -2.76
C THR A 53 8.34 -13.74 -1.41
N ALA A 54 9.62 -13.38 -1.39
CA ALA A 54 10.38 -13.08 -0.19
C ALA A 54 11.27 -11.83 -0.34
N MET A 55 11.40 -11.06 0.73
CA MET A 55 12.25 -9.86 0.77
C MET A 55 13.72 -10.15 0.40
N ALA A 56 14.21 -11.36 0.70
CA ALA A 56 15.58 -11.77 0.40
C ALA A 56 15.87 -11.94 -1.10
N GLU A 57 14.83 -11.95 -1.95
CA GLU A 57 14.97 -12.03 -3.40
C GLU A 57 15.08 -10.64 -4.05
N LEU A 58 14.89 -9.56 -3.30
CA LEU A 58 15.01 -8.19 -3.81
C LEU A 58 16.45 -7.87 -4.17
N THR A 59 16.63 -7.04 -5.19
CA THR A 59 17.95 -6.49 -5.53
C THR A 59 18.32 -5.37 -4.57
N ASP A 60 19.61 -5.02 -4.51
CA ASP A 60 20.08 -3.87 -3.72
C ASP A 60 19.43 -2.55 -4.18
N ASP A 61 19.22 -2.39 -5.49
CA ASP A 61 18.54 -1.22 -6.06
C ASP A 61 17.06 -1.15 -5.62
N GLU A 62 16.35 -2.28 -5.66
CA GLU A 62 14.96 -2.36 -5.17
C GLU A 62 14.90 -2.07 -3.66
N GLY A 63 15.86 -2.56 -2.88
CA GLY A 63 15.97 -2.27 -1.45
C GLY A 63 16.24 -0.79 -1.16
N ALA A 64 17.14 -0.16 -1.92
CA ALA A 64 17.45 1.26 -1.79
C ALA A 64 16.25 2.15 -2.16
N GLU A 65 15.57 1.83 -3.26
CA GLU A 65 14.34 2.53 -3.67
C GLU A 65 13.25 2.39 -2.60
N LEU A 66 13.03 1.17 -2.07
CA LEU A 66 12.04 0.91 -1.03
C LEU A 66 12.27 1.78 0.21
N GLY A 67 13.52 1.85 0.70
CA GLY A 67 13.86 2.63 1.88
C GLY A 67 13.49 4.11 1.73
N VAL A 68 13.84 4.72 0.59
CA VAL A 68 13.48 6.11 0.27
C VAL A 68 11.97 6.26 0.11
N LEU A 69 11.31 5.33 -0.58
CA LEU A 69 9.88 5.34 -0.82
C LEU A 69 9.08 5.29 0.49
N LEU A 70 9.43 4.40 1.42
CA LEU A 70 8.76 4.30 2.73
C LEU A 70 8.82 5.61 3.53
N VAL A 71 9.97 6.31 3.50
CA VAL A 71 10.11 7.61 4.16
C VAL A 71 9.23 8.68 3.48
N ARG A 72 9.20 8.70 2.14
CA ARG A 72 8.37 9.64 1.38
C ARG A 72 6.87 9.39 1.62
N LEU A 73 6.44 8.13 1.62
CA LEU A 73 5.07 7.75 1.94
C LEU A 73 4.68 8.14 3.37
N GLY A 74 5.58 7.95 4.34
CA GLY A 74 5.35 8.41 5.72
C GLY A 74 5.09 9.91 5.81
N ARG A 75 5.87 10.72 5.09
CA ARG A 75 5.69 12.19 5.01
C ARG A 75 4.40 12.56 4.29
N ALA A 76 4.11 11.92 3.16
CA ALA A 76 2.89 12.17 2.38
C ALA A 76 1.64 11.82 3.20
N LEU A 77 1.59 10.65 3.84
CA LEU A 77 0.49 10.24 4.70
C LEU A 77 0.31 11.20 5.88
N SER A 78 1.40 11.62 6.53
CA SER A 78 1.31 12.60 7.62
C SER A 78 0.70 13.93 7.16
N ARG A 79 1.08 14.43 5.98
CA ARG A 79 0.50 15.67 5.42
C ARG A 79 -0.96 15.53 5.01
N VAL A 80 -1.30 14.45 4.32
CA VAL A 80 -2.65 14.26 3.74
C VAL A 80 -3.67 13.86 4.79
N THR A 81 -3.29 12.97 5.71
CA THR A 81 -4.23 12.39 6.69
C THR A 81 -4.14 13.06 8.06
N GLY A 82 -3.05 13.78 8.37
CA GLY A 82 -2.77 14.24 9.73
C GLY A 82 -2.33 13.13 10.69
N CYS A 83 -1.97 11.95 10.19
CA CYS A 83 -1.55 10.85 11.05
C CYS A 83 -0.30 11.20 11.88
N THR A 84 -0.25 10.66 13.09
CA THR A 84 0.83 10.90 14.06
C THR A 84 2.09 10.08 13.78
N LYS A 85 1.96 8.96 13.07
CA LYS A 85 3.04 8.10 12.59
C LYS A 85 2.48 7.12 11.55
N THR A 86 3.36 6.35 10.92
CA THR A 86 2.99 5.24 10.06
C THR A 86 3.45 3.91 10.62
N TYR A 87 2.67 2.86 10.40
CA TYR A 87 3.10 1.48 10.57
C TYR A 87 3.58 0.93 9.23
N VAL A 88 4.62 0.10 9.26
CA VAL A 88 5.12 -0.66 8.11
C VAL A 88 5.21 -2.11 8.51
N MET A 89 4.60 -3.00 7.73
CA MET A 89 4.63 -4.44 8.00
C MET A 89 4.41 -5.25 6.72
N GLN A 90 4.83 -6.51 6.74
CA GLN A 90 4.67 -7.47 5.66
C GLN A 90 4.46 -8.86 6.29
N PHE A 91 3.57 -9.64 5.69
CA PHE A 91 3.37 -11.06 6.01
C PHE A 91 3.30 -11.88 4.72
N ALA A 92 2.44 -11.47 3.77
CA ALA A 92 2.29 -12.08 2.45
C ALA A 92 2.02 -13.60 2.47
N GLU A 93 1.19 -14.07 3.41
CA GLU A 93 0.88 -15.50 3.57
C GLU A 93 -0.57 -15.87 3.19
N ALA A 94 -1.45 -14.88 2.98
CA ALA A 94 -2.85 -15.17 2.65
C ALA A 94 -2.95 -15.92 1.30
N PRO A 95 -3.86 -16.91 1.17
CA PRO A 95 -4.02 -17.64 -0.09
C PRO A 95 -4.25 -16.70 -1.28
N GLY A 96 -3.41 -16.83 -2.32
CA GLY A 96 -3.44 -15.95 -3.50
C GLY A 96 -2.64 -14.64 -3.36
N PHE A 97 -2.12 -14.33 -2.17
CA PHE A 97 -1.36 -13.12 -1.86
C PHE A 97 0.07 -13.41 -1.39
N GLY A 98 0.68 -14.48 -1.92
CA GLY A 98 2.09 -14.86 -1.66
C GLY A 98 3.13 -13.90 -2.27
N HIS A 99 2.69 -12.94 -3.09
CA HIS A 99 3.54 -11.89 -3.64
C HIS A 99 3.85 -10.88 -2.54
N VAL A 100 5.11 -10.47 -2.40
CA VAL A 100 5.53 -9.42 -1.45
C VAL A 100 4.66 -8.17 -1.57
N HIS A 101 4.00 -7.79 -0.49
CA HIS A 101 3.35 -6.50 -0.37
C HIS A 101 3.56 -5.99 1.04
N LEU A 102 4.02 -4.75 1.16
CA LEU A 102 4.21 -4.09 2.44
C LEU A 102 3.01 -3.18 2.68
N HIS A 103 2.38 -3.28 3.84
CA HIS A 103 1.37 -2.31 4.21
C HIS A 103 2.07 -1.09 4.82
N VAL A 104 1.64 0.10 4.42
CA VAL A 104 2.03 1.38 5.02
C VAL A 104 0.76 2.07 5.51
N VAL A 105 0.59 2.08 6.83
CA VAL A 105 -0.71 2.37 7.45
C VAL A 105 -0.64 3.64 8.30
N PRO A 106 -1.52 4.64 8.09
CA PRO A 106 -1.56 5.85 8.91
C PRO A 106 -2.10 5.54 10.32
N ARG A 107 -1.36 5.94 11.35
CA ARG A 107 -1.80 5.88 12.76
C ARG A 107 -2.35 7.24 13.18
N MET A 108 -3.67 7.32 13.31
CA MET A 108 -4.38 8.53 13.73
C MET A 108 -4.23 8.80 15.24
N ALA A 109 -4.30 10.07 15.65
CA ALA A 109 -4.09 10.48 17.04
C ALA A 109 -5.08 9.79 18.00
N ASP A 110 -6.35 9.76 17.58
CA ASP A 110 -7.56 9.32 18.27
C ASP A 110 -7.93 7.84 17.99
N GLN A 111 -7.12 7.12 17.22
CA GLN A 111 -7.36 5.70 16.93
C GLN A 111 -7.55 4.91 18.23
N PRO A 112 -8.59 4.07 18.39
CA PRO A 112 -8.88 3.38 19.64
C PRO A 112 -7.82 2.31 19.95
N GLU A 113 -7.69 1.92 21.22
CA GLU A 113 -6.60 1.05 21.69
C GLU A 113 -6.63 -0.33 21.03
N ASP A 114 -7.82 -0.90 20.84
CA ASP A 114 -8.08 -2.16 20.14
C ASP A 114 -7.83 -2.10 18.62
N ARG A 115 -7.33 -0.96 18.12
CA ARG A 115 -6.96 -0.76 16.72
C ARG A 115 -5.55 -0.17 16.55
N ARG A 116 -4.70 -0.24 17.57
CA ARG A 116 -3.29 0.21 17.54
C ARG A 116 -2.33 -0.97 17.43
N GLY A 117 -1.14 -0.70 16.90
CA GLY A 117 -0.10 -1.72 16.74
C GLY A 117 -0.60 -2.86 15.83
N PRO A 118 -0.32 -4.14 16.15
CA PRO A 118 -0.82 -5.27 15.36
C PRO A 118 -2.35 -5.29 15.19
N ALA A 119 -3.11 -4.73 16.14
CA ALA A 119 -4.58 -4.71 16.09
C ALA A 119 -5.14 -3.77 15.00
N VAL A 120 -4.29 -2.95 14.35
CA VAL A 120 -4.67 -2.14 13.19
C VAL A 120 -5.28 -2.98 12.07
N PHE A 121 -4.89 -4.25 11.97
CA PHE A 121 -5.44 -5.23 11.02
C PHE A 121 -6.93 -5.45 11.11
N GLY A 122 -7.55 -5.12 12.23
CA GLY A 122 -8.99 -5.21 12.29
C GLY A 122 -9.72 -4.14 11.43
N TYR A 123 -9.02 -3.18 10.83
CA TYR A 123 -9.55 -2.33 9.76
C TYR A 123 -9.40 -2.93 8.36
N LEU A 124 -8.84 -4.13 8.20
CA LEU A 124 -8.62 -4.80 6.91
C LEU A 124 -9.53 -6.03 6.80
N GLY A 125 -9.92 -6.41 5.58
CA GLY A 125 -10.84 -7.52 5.32
C GLY A 125 -12.27 -7.25 5.79
N VAL A 126 -12.67 -5.98 5.88
CA VAL A 126 -14.01 -5.60 6.37
C VAL A 126 -15.11 -5.85 5.33
N PRO A 127 -16.39 -5.96 5.75
CA PRO A 127 -17.53 -6.06 4.85
C PRO A 127 -17.58 -4.90 3.85
N GLU A 128 -18.12 -5.14 2.64
CA GLU A 128 -18.12 -4.17 1.54
C GLU A 128 -18.70 -2.80 1.94
N GLY A 129 -19.80 -2.78 2.70
CA GLY A 129 -20.44 -1.55 3.16
C GLY A 129 -19.64 -0.74 4.19
N GLU A 130 -18.56 -1.29 4.75
CA GLU A 130 -17.67 -0.62 5.69
C GLU A 130 -16.36 -0.16 5.05
N ARG A 131 -16.09 -0.59 3.80
CA ARG A 131 -14.85 -0.25 3.10
C ARG A 131 -14.80 1.23 2.76
N VAL A 132 -13.59 1.77 2.67
CA VAL A 132 -13.38 3.10 2.09
C VAL A 132 -13.90 3.08 0.65
N PRO A 133 -14.88 3.93 0.30
CA PRO A 133 -15.47 3.97 -1.04
C PRO A 133 -14.43 4.25 -2.13
N GLU A 134 -14.67 3.76 -3.35
CA GLU A 134 -13.70 3.88 -4.45
C GLU A 134 -13.36 5.34 -4.80
N ASP A 135 -14.35 6.24 -4.80
CA ASP A 135 -14.17 7.67 -5.05
C ASP A 135 -13.32 8.34 -3.96
N ALA A 136 -13.48 7.92 -2.70
CA ALA A 136 -12.63 8.37 -1.61
C ALA A 136 -11.19 7.85 -1.75
N ARG A 137 -11.02 6.57 -2.14
CA ARG A 137 -9.70 5.99 -2.44
C ARG A 137 -9.01 6.73 -3.60
N ASP A 138 -9.75 7.04 -4.67
CA ASP A 138 -9.24 7.75 -5.83
C ASP A 138 -8.81 9.18 -5.47
N ARG A 139 -9.63 9.91 -4.70
CA ARG A 139 -9.27 11.24 -4.19
C ARG A 139 -8.00 11.21 -3.35
N LEU A 140 -7.92 10.29 -2.37
CA LEU A 140 -6.75 10.14 -1.51
C LEU A 140 -5.50 9.77 -2.31
N ALA A 141 -5.64 8.90 -3.32
CA ALA A 141 -4.54 8.54 -4.19
C ALA A 141 -3.99 9.75 -4.95
N GLY A 142 -4.86 10.63 -5.47
CA GLY A 142 -4.46 11.88 -6.11
C GLY A 142 -3.72 12.83 -5.15
N GLU A 143 -4.24 13.02 -3.94
CA GLU A 143 -3.62 13.86 -2.90
C GLU A 143 -2.25 13.33 -2.47
N LEU A 144 -2.14 12.01 -2.28
CA LEU A 144 -0.89 11.34 -1.91
C LEU A 144 0.14 11.39 -3.04
N ALA A 145 -0.29 11.18 -4.29
CA ALA A 145 0.59 11.30 -5.46
C ALA A 145 1.17 12.72 -5.58
N ALA A 146 0.33 13.74 -5.44
CA ALA A 146 0.78 15.14 -5.44
C ALA A 146 1.75 15.42 -4.28
N ALA A 147 1.46 14.89 -3.09
CA ALA A 147 2.34 15.02 -1.93
C ALA A 147 3.69 14.32 -2.13
N LEU A 148 3.80 13.23 -2.90
CA LEU A 148 5.08 12.56 -3.16
C LEU A 148 6.02 13.37 -4.07
N THR A 149 5.47 14.32 -4.84
CA THR A 149 6.23 15.20 -5.75
C THR A 149 6.61 16.56 -5.14
N ALA A 150 6.11 16.87 -3.95
CA ALA A 150 6.33 18.13 -3.23
C ALA A 150 7.43 18.01 -2.16
#